data_AF-A0A524Q4Y6-F1
#
_entry.id   AF-A0A524Q4Y6-F1
#
_cell.length_a   1.000
_cell.length_b   1.000
_cell.length_c   1.000
_cell.angle_alpha   90.00
_cell.angle_beta   90.00
_cell.angle_gamma   90.00
#
_symmetry.space_group_name_H-M   'P 1'
#
loop_
_entity.id
_entity.type
_entity.pdbx_description
1 polymer ?
#
loop_
_entity_poly.entity_id
_entity_poly.type
_entity_poly.pdbx_seq_one_letter_code
_entity_poly.pdbx_strand_id
1 'polypeptide(L)'
;MITDIERHYNLLGIGGGATDDEIVAAYKKLALRYHPDKNPHRVEWATEAMTQINLAYSAVMSHRFRTESIRPSEGPPPPEEKKTTPQAGKTVVDSEVLTGQFINHREGAKDSLYRYYQYSLYRLTIREKMANRAIFNKIVFALRKSYHAIHRLARLTDDPELIEHFEVFTVMLINFYRASECLNIIDSYANQYDVEAYRIYKQGDEDLTIAGKEIFYDRHNRGYFKLDMAYEHLIRAEKTFSANLKVFPKSSWAVETGIKLEFVQSLRKYIELFFSDYTRP
;
A
#
# COMPACT_ATOMS: atom_id res chain seq x y z
N MET A 1 -24.08 16.88 4.00
CA MET A 1 -23.07 16.98 2.92
C MET A 1 -22.43 15.62 2.80
N ILE A 2 -22.27 15.09 1.59
CA ILE A 2 -21.61 13.80 1.36
C ILE A 2 -20.11 13.99 1.61
N THR A 3 -19.50 13.15 2.44
CA THR A 3 -18.04 13.19 2.68
C THR A 3 -17.28 12.75 1.42
N ASP A 4 -16.01 13.16 1.29
CA ASP A 4 -15.20 12.75 0.13
C ASP A 4 -15.14 11.21 0.00
N ILE A 5 -15.04 10.48 1.11
CA ILE A 5 -15.03 9.02 1.08
C ILE A 5 -16.37 8.42 0.59
N GLU A 6 -17.51 8.94 1.04
CA GLU A 6 -18.83 8.51 0.58
C GLU A 6 -19.01 8.76 -0.94
N ARG A 7 -18.44 9.85 -1.47
CA ARG A 7 -18.42 10.11 -2.92
C ARG A 7 -17.70 9.02 -3.69
N HIS A 8 -16.58 8.49 -3.18
CA HIS A 8 -15.84 7.41 -3.84
C HIS A 8 -16.62 6.07 -3.78
N TYR A 9 -17.26 5.74 -2.67
CA TYR A 9 -18.18 4.60 -2.58
C TYR A 9 -19.33 4.70 -3.60
N ASN A 10 -19.95 5.87 -3.68
CA ASN A 10 -21.03 6.13 -4.65
C ASN A 10 -20.53 6.03 -6.10
N LEU A 11 -19.33 6.51 -6.40
CA LEU A 11 -18.73 6.41 -7.73
C LEU A 11 -18.48 4.95 -8.14
N LEU A 12 -18.14 4.08 -7.18
CA LEU A 12 -18.02 2.63 -7.38
C LEU A 12 -19.39 1.91 -7.39
N GLY A 13 -20.48 2.60 -7.06
CA GLY A 13 -21.83 2.03 -7.03
C GLY A 13 -22.06 1.06 -5.88
N ILE A 14 -21.40 1.26 -4.74
CA ILE A 14 -21.43 0.39 -3.56
C ILE A 14 -21.66 1.19 -2.28
N GLY A 15 -22.22 0.56 -1.25
CA GLY A 15 -22.44 1.18 0.06
C GLY A 15 -21.18 1.18 0.94
N GLY A 16 -21.12 2.05 1.95
CA GLY A 16 -19.98 2.16 2.88
C GLY A 16 -19.64 0.86 3.62
N GLY A 17 -20.64 -0.01 3.82
CA GLY A 17 -20.51 -1.33 4.44
C GLY A 17 -20.01 -2.45 3.52
N ALA A 18 -19.69 -2.17 2.26
CA ALA A 18 -19.23 -3.18 1.31
C ALA A 18 -17.99 -3.92 1.83
N THR A 19 -17.92 -5.21 1.54
CA THR A 19 -16.75 -6.07 1.79
C THR A 19 -15.62 -5.75 0.80
N ASP A 20 -14.39 -6.14 1.13
CA ASP A 20 -13.24 -5.94 0.21
C ASP A 20 -13.48 -6.66 -1.13
N ASP A 21 -14.15 -7.82 -1.09
CA ASP A 21 -14.51 -8.60 -2.26
C ASP A 21 -15.56 -7.90 -3.14
N GLU A 22 -16.56 -7.27 -2.54
CA GLU A 22 -17.56 -6.46 -3.27
C GLU A 22 -16.93 -5.20 -3.89
N ILE A 23 -15.98 -4.56 -3.19
CA ILE A 23 -15.24 -3.40 -3.72
C ILE A 23 -14.42 -3.81 -4.94
N VAL A 24 -13.66 -4.90 -4.86
CA VAL A 24 -12.87 -5.43 -5.98
C VAL A 24 -13.78 -5.86 -7.14
N ALA A 25 -14.92 -6.50 -6.86
CA ALA A 25 -15.87 -6.90 -7.89
C ALA A 25 -16.48 -5.69 -8.61
N ALA A 26 -16.87 -4.65 -7.86
CA ALA A 26 -17.40 -3.40 -8.41
C ALA A 26 -16.37 -2.69 -9.28
N TYR A 27 -15.13 -2.58 -8.79
CA TYR A 27 -14.01 -2.04 -9.56
C TYR A 27 -13.82 -2.80 -10.88
N LYS A 28 -13.70 -4.13 -10.85
CA LYS A 28 -13.50 -4.95 -12.06
C LYS A 28 -14.65 -4.79 -13.06
N LYS A 29 -15.89 -4.73 -12.57
CA LYS A 29 -17.09 -4.51 -13.41
C LYS A 29 -17.06 -3.14 -14.10
N LEU A 30 -16.68 -2.10 -13.37
CA LEU A 30 -16.57 -0.74 -13.91
C LEU A 30 -15.38 -0.63 -14.87
N ALA A 31 -14.23 -1.19 -14.52
CA ALA A 31 -13.05 -1.24 -15.38
C ALA A 31 -13.38 -1.88 -16.74
N LEU A 32 -14.10 -3.00 -16.72
CA LEU A 32 -14.56 -3.68 -17.93
C LEU A 32 -15.55 -2.84 -18.75
N ARG A 33 -16.39 -2.02 -18.10
CA ARG A 33 -17.39 -1.18 -18.78
C ARG A 33 -16.77 0.06 -19.43
N TYR A 34 -15.81 0.67 -18.73
CA TYR A 34 -15.20 1.94 -19.12
C TYR A 34 -13.82 1.76 -19.78
N HIS A 35 -13.40 0.53 -20.08
CA HIS A 35 -12.15 0.29 -20.80
C HIS A 35 -12.11 1.03 -22.14
N PRO A 36 -11.04 1.77 -22.49
CA PRO A 36 -10.92 2.51 -23.74
C PRO A 36 -11.19 1.68 -25.00
N ASP A 37 -10.74 0.43 -25.06
CA ASP A 37 -10.94 -0.42 -26.26
C ASP A 37 -12.36 -0.93 -26.45
N LYS A 38 -13.13 -1.01 -25.36
CA LYS A 38 -14.56 -1.30 -25.44
C LYS A 38 -15.36 -0.05 -25.82
N ASN A 39 -14.68 1.10 -25.87
CA ASN A 39 -15.23 2.40 -26.13
C ASN A 39 -14.41 3.17 -27.20
N PRO A 40 -14.10 2.56 -28.36
CA PRO A 40 -13.12 3.10 -29.31
C PRO A 40 -13.54 4.43 -29.94
N HIS A 41 -14.85 4.74 -29.94
CA HIS A 41 -15.38 6.01 -30.45
C HIS A 41 -15.42 7.13 -29.40
N ARG A 42 -15.05 6.84 -28.14
CA ARG A 42 -15.11 7.78 -27.01
C ARG A 42 -13.97 7.52 -26.01
N VAL A 43 -12.76 7.34 -26.54
CA VAL A 43 -11.56 6.98 -25.77
C VAL A 43 -11.30 7.96 -24.62
N GLU A 44 -11.38 9.27 -24.88
CA GLU A 44 -11.11 10.27 -23.84
C GLU A 44 -12.08 10.17 -22.66
N TRP A 45 -13.39 10.04 -22.93
CA TRP A 45 -14.41 9.83 -21.91
C TRP A 45 -14.18 8.53 -21.11
N ALA A 46 -13.78 7.47 -21.80
CA ALA A 46 -13.49 6.18 -21.19
C ALA A 46 -12.24 6.26 -20.28
N THR A 47 -11.17 6.89 -20.76
CA THR A 47 -9.95 7.14 -19.98
C THR A 47 -10.24 8.00 -18.76
N GLU A 48 -10.99 9.09 -18.88
CA GLU A 48 -11.36 9.94 -17.75
C GLU A 48 -12.18 9.15 -16.70
N ALA A 49 -13.17 8.38 -17.15
CA ALA A 49 -13.95 7.52 -16.26
C ALA A 49 -13.06 6.48 -15.55
N MET A 50 -12.14 5.83 -16.28
CA MET A 50 -11.18 4.89 -15.71
C MET A 50 -10.28 5.55 -14.66
N THR A 51 -9.77 6.75 -14.93
CA THR A 51 -8.99 7.52 -13.95
C THR A 51 -9.80 7.76 -12.67
N GLN A 52 -11.07 8.18 -12.79
CA GLN A 52 -11.95 8.38 -11.63
C GLN A 52 -12.21 7.07 -10.86
N ILE A 53 -12.45 5.97 -11.57
CA ILE A 53 -12.66 4.64 -10.97
C ILE A 53 -11.41 4.18 -10.21
N ASN A 54 -10.22 4.34 -10.80
CA ASN A 54 -8.93 3.99 -10.18
C ASN A 54 -8.68 4.83 -8.91
N LEU A 55 -8.94 6.13 -8.98
CA LEU A 55 -8.86 7.03 -7.81
C LEU A 55 -9.83 6.61 -6.70
N ALA A 56 -11.07 6.31 -7.05
CA ALA A 56 -12.08 5.89 -6.08
C ALA A 56 -11.75 4.57 -5.40
N TYR A 57 -11.32 3.58 -6.17
CA TYR A 57 -10.86 2.31 -5.64
C TYR A 57 -9.69 2.52 -4.66
N SER A 58 -8.65 3.26 -5.07
CA SER A 58 -7.50 3.53 -4.22
C SER A 58 -7.87 4.28 -2.93
N ALA A 59 -8.75 5.29 -3.04
CA ALA A 59 -9.23 6.06 -1.89
C ALA A 59 -10.01 5.20 -0.89
N VAL A 60 -10.92 4.35 -1.37
CA VAL A 60 -11.70 3.44 -0.53
C VAL A 60 -10.79 2.43 0.18
N MET A 61 -9.92 1.75 -0.56
CA MET A 61 -9.03 0.74 0.03
C MET A 61 -8.06 1.37 1.04
N SER A 62 -7.49 2.54 0.72
CA SER A 62 -6.61 3.27 1.63
C SER A 62 -7.34 3.74 2.90
N HIS A 63 -8.56 4.27 2.77
CA HIS A 63 -9.36 4.69 3.91
C HIS A 63 -9.69 3.51 4.83
N ARG A 64 -10.09 2.37 4.25
CA ARG A 64 -10.39 1.14 5.00
C ARG A 64 -9.17 0.61 5.73
N PHE A 65 -7.98 0.68 5.13
CA PHE A 65 -6.75 0.26 5.81
C PHE A 65 -6.42 1.17 7.00
N ARG A 66 -6.55 2.49 6.85
CA ARG A 66 -6.19 3.48 7.89
C ARG A 66 -7.22 3.61 9.01
N THR A 67 -8.47 3.24 8.75
CA THR A 67 -9.53 3.30 9.76
C THR A 67 -9.50 2.02 10.58
N GLU A 68 -9.42 2.10 11.90
CA GLU A 68 -9.65 0.92 12.73
C GLU A 68 -11.10 0.49 12.54
N SER A 69 -11.36 -0.64 11.87
CA SER A 69 -12.72 -1.17 11.86
C SER A 69 -13.03 -1.64 13.28
N ILE A 70 -13.96 -0.97 13.96
CA ILE A 70 -14.67 -1.56 15.09
C ILE A 70 -15.47 -2.72 14.48
N ARG A 71 -14.86 -3.91 14.36
CA ARG A 71 -15.70 -5.10 14.29
C ARG A 71 -16.36 -5.21 15.66
N PRO A 72 -17.69 -5.42 15.74
CA PRO A 72 -18.28 -5.88 16.99
C PRO A 72 -17.49 -7.11 17.41
N SER A 73 -16.97 -7.13 18.64
CA SER A 73 -16.41 -8.36 19.18
C SER A 73 -17.47 -9.44 19.07
N GLU A 74 -17.17 -10.54 18.38
CA GLU A 74 -17.91 -11.78 18.60
C GLU A 74 -17.56 -12.24 20.02
N GLY A 75 -18.34 -11.77 20.99
CA GLY A 75 -18.18 -12.07 22.41
C GLY A 75 -18.93 -11.06 23.27
N PRO A 76 -19.61 -11.51 24.34
CA PRO A 76 -20.28 -10.59 25.26
C PRO A 76 -19.27 -9.58 25.81
N PRO A 77 -19.67 -8.31 25.99
CA PRO A 77 -18.77 -7.28 26.47
C PRO A 77 -18.19 -7.70 27.83
N PRO A 78 -16.89 -7.45 28.07
CA PRO A 78 -16.32 -7.56 29.41
C PRO A 78 -17.16 -6.72 30.39
N PRO A 79 -17.32 -7.14 31.67
CA PRO A 79 -18.08 -6.37 32.64
C PRO A 79 -17.57 -4.93 32.71
N GLU A 80 -18.49 -3.97 32.73
CA GLU A 80 -18.18 -2.54 32.78
C GLU A 80 -17.30 -2.21 33.99
N GLU A 81 -16.00 -2.06 33.77
CA GLU A 81 -15.13 -1.38 34.73
C GLU A 81 -15.47 0.11 34.73
N LYS A 82 -15.78 0.61 35.93
CA LYS A 82 -16.12 2.01 36.20
C LYS A 82 -15.07 2.93 35.57
N LYS A 83 -15.48 3.72 34.58
CA LYS A 83 -14.69 4.82 34.01
C LYS A 83 -14.50 5.91 35.07
N THR A 84 -13.42 5.83 35.83
CA THR A 84 -12.78 7.01 36.40
C THR A 84 -12.06 7.72 35.27
N THR A 85 -12.55 8.88 34.85
CA THR A 85 -11.90 9.74 33.86
C THR A 85 -10.63 10.34 34.47
N PRO A 86 -9.41 10.02 34.00
CA PRO A 86 -8.24 10.80 34.34
C PRO A 86 -8.10 11.94 33.32
N GLN A 87 -7.87 13.15 33.82
CA GLN A 87 -7.46 14.30 33.01
C GLN A 87 -6.23 13.92 32.17
N ALA A 88 -6.32 14.11 30.85
CA ALA A 88 -5.30 13.66 29.90
C ALA A 88 -4.08 14.60 29.90
N GLY A 89 -3.20 14.44 30.89
CA GLY A 89 -1.77 14.59 30.62
C GLY A 89 -1.36 13.39 29.77
N LYS A 90 -0.61 13.59 28.68
CA LYS A 90 -0.01 12.48 27.92
C LYS A 90 0.74 11.59 28.92
N THR A 91 0.29 10.35 29.10
CA THR A 91 1.05 9.35 29.85
C THR A 91 2.22 8.96 28.96
N VAL A 92 3.35 9.66 29.13
CA VAL A 92 4.59 9.35 28.44
C VAL A 92 5.06 7.99 28.97
N VAL A 93 5.11 7.00 28.09
CA VAL A 93 5.60 5.65 28.42
C VAL A 93 7.12 5.62 28.22
N ASP A 94 7.80 4.82 29.02
CA ASP A 94 9.24 4.62 28.93
C ASP A 94 9.71 4.21 27.51
N SER A 95 10.77 4.86 27.03
CA SER A 95 11.27 4.69 25.67
C SER A 95 11.77 3.28 25.36
N GLU A 96 12.34 2.56 26.35
CA GLU A 96 12.82 1.19 26.15
C GLU A 96 11.62 0.24 25.94
N VAL A 97 10.54 0.45 26.71
CA VAL A 97 9.28 -0.29 26.56
C VAL A 97 8.67 -0.05 25.17
N LEU A 98 8.58 1.21 24.74
CA LEU A 98 8.04 1.55 23.42
C LEU A 98 8.89 0.99 22.28
N THR A 99 10.22 1.03 22.43
CA THR A 99 11.16 0.44 21.47
C THR A 99 10.94 -1.06 21.33
N GLY A 100 10.84 -1.79 22.45
CA GLY A 100 10.56 -3.22 22.43
C GLY A 100 9.21 -3.56 21.76
N GLN A 101 8.16 -2.79 22.05
CA GLN A 101 6.85 -2.95 21.41
C GLN A 101 6.92 -2.68 19.90
N PHE A 102 7.63 -1.63 19.49
CA PHE A 102 7.82 -1.30 18.09
C PHE A 102 8.56 -2.40 17.34
N ILE A 103 9.68 -2.92 17.88
CA ILE A 103 10.44 -4.03 17.29
C ILE A 103 9.52 -5.22 17.06
N ASN A 104 8.72 -5.62 18.05
CA ASN A 104 7.80 -6.75 17.93
C ASN A 104 6.76 -6.55 16.81
N HIS A 105 6.15 -5.37 16.72
CA HIS A 105 5.18 -5.07 15.65
C HIS A 105 5.84 -4.98 14.26
N ARG A 106 7.07 -4.45 14.20
CA ARG A 106 7.87 -4.34 12.99
C ARG A 106 8.29 -5.71 12.46
N GLU A 107 8.77 -6.61 13.30
CA GLU A 107 9.14 -7.96 12.89
C GLU A 107 7.93 -8.75 12.37
N GLY A 108 6.78 -8.68 13.04
CA GLY A 108 5.56 -9.31 12.54
C GLY A 108 5.09 -8.76 11.18
N ALA A 109 5.29 -7.46 10.93
CA ALA A 109 5.03 -6.88 9.61
C ALA A 109 6.07 -7.35 8.57
N LYS A 110 7.36 -7.41 8.92
CA LYS A 110 8.42 -7.92 8.04
C LYS A 110 8.19 -9.37 7.64
N ASP A 111 7.70 -10.22 8.54
CA ASP A 111 7.33 -11.61 8.22
C ASP A 111 6.23 -11.66 7.14
N SER A 112 5.29 -10.74 7.21
CA SER A 112 4.20 -10.63 6.23
C SER A 112 4.72 -10.14 4.88
N LEU A 113 5.65 -9.19 4.87
CA LEU A 113 6.35 -8.71 3.67
C LEU A 113 7.21 -9.83 3.06
N TYR A 114 7.94 -10.59 3.87
CA TYR A 114 8.70 -11.77 3.43
C TYR A 114 7.81 -12.76 2.68
N ARG A 115 6.66 -13.12 3.28
CA ARG A 115 5.70 -14.05 2.68
C ARG A 115 5.15 -13.51 1.35
N TYR A 116 4.90 -12.21 1.24
CA TYR A 116 4.42 -11.61 -0.01
C TYR A 116 5.36 -11.91 -1.20
N TYR A 117 6.67 -11.74 -0.99
CA TYR A 117 7.68 -12.04 -2.02
C TYR A 117 7.94 -13.54 -2.18
N GLN A 118 7.93 -14.31 -1.09
CA GLN A 118 8.07 -15.77 -1.10
C GLN A 118 7.03 -16.44 -2.02
N TYR A 119 5.77 -16.04 -1.89
CA TYR A 119 4.67 -16.56 -2.70
C TYR A 119 4.50 -15.82 -4.04
N SER A 120 5.41 -14.91 -4.38
CA SER A 120 5.37 -14.11 -5.61
C SER A 120 4.04 -13.37 -5.83
N LEU A 121 3.43 -12.86 -4.75
CA LEU A 121 2.11 -12.21 -4.77
C LEU A 121 2.11 -10.83 -5.46
N TYR A 122 3.29 -10.31 -5.83
CA TYR A 122 3.44 -9.17 -6.74
C TYR A 122 3.00 -9.50 -8.17
N ARG A 123 2.94 -10.78 -8.55
CA ARG A 123 2.35 -11.21 -9.83
C ARG A 123 0.85 -11.39 -9.65
N LEU A 124 0.05 -10.49 -10.22
CA LEU A 124 -1.40 -10.51 -10.07
C LEU A 124 -2.02 -11.88 -10.41
N THR A 125 -1.60 -12.49 -11.52
CA THR A 125 -2.07 -13.83 -11.95
C THR A 125 -1.76 -14.94 -10.95
N ILE A 126 -0.70 -14.81 -10.16
CA ILE A 126 -0.36 -15.73 -9.08
C ILE A 126 -1.20 -15.41 -7.85
N ARG A 127 -1.35 -14.13 -7.50
CA ARG A 127 -2.12 -13.67 -6.35
C ARG A 127 -3.60 -14.03 -6.44
N GLU A 128 -4.19 -14.01 -7.63
CA GLU A 128 -5.62 -14.30 -7.83
C GLU A 128 -6.00 -15.78 -7.68
N LYS A 129 -5.02 -16.70 -7.61
CA LYS A 129 -5.30 -18.11 -7.31
C LYS A 129 -5.91 -18.21 -5.91
N MET A 130 -6.93 -19.07 -5.75
CA MET A 130 -7.72 -19.19 -4.52
C MET A 130 -6.87 -19.31 -3.24
N ALA A 131 -5.88 -20.22 -3.23
CA ALA A 131 -5.00 -20.40 -2.08
C ALA A 131 -4.14 -19.15 -1.77
N ASN A 132 -3.66 -18.47 -2.82
CA ASN A 132 -2.82 -17.29 -2.69
C ASN A 132 -3.61 -16.05 -2.27
N ARG A 133 -4.88 -15.94 -2.66
CA ARG A 133 -5.78 -14.88 -2.18
C ARG A 133 -5.96 -14.97 -0.66
N ALA A 134 -6.14 -16.18 -0.12
CA ALA A 134 -6.21 -16.36 1.33
C ALA A 134 -4.91 -15.97 2.05
N ILE A 135 -3.74 -16.26 1.44
CA ILE A 135 -2.43 -15.84 1.97
C ILE A 135 -2.31 -14.30 1.93
N PHE A 136 -2.67 -13.68 0.81
CA PHE A 136 -2.65 -12.23 0.65
C PHE A 136 -3.54 -11.52 1.67
N ASN A 137 -4.76 -12.00 1.88
CA ASN A 137 -5.67 -11.44 2.88
C ASN A 137 -5.11 -11.54 4.31
N LYS A 138 -4.43 -12.65 4.65
CA LYS A 138 -3.74 -12.80 5.94
C LYS A 138 -2.57 -11.81 6.09
N ILE A 139 -1.80 -11.59 5.02
CA ILE A 139 -0.73 -10.58 4.98
C ILE A 139 -1.32 -9.19 5.21
N VAL A 140 -2.34 -8.79 4.44
CA VAL A 140 -3.00 -7.47 4.58
C VAL A 140 -3.52 -7.26 6.00
N PHE A 141 -4.16 -8.27 6.59
CA PHE A 141 -4.64 -8.22 7.97
C PHE A 141 -3.49 -7.98 8.97
N ALA A 142 -2.39 -8.72 8.84
CA ALA A 142 -1.23 -8.58 9.72
C ALA A 142 -0.54 -7.21 9.56
N LEU A 143 -0.37 -6.73 8.33
CA LEU A 143 0.20 -5.41 8.05
C LEU A 143 -0.65 -4.30 8.66
N ARG A 144 -1.98 -4.39 8.50
CA ARG A 144 -2.93 -3.43 9.10
C ARG A 144 -2.89 -3.44 10.63
N LYS A 145 -2.82 -4.64 11.24
CA LYS A 145 -2.67 -4.78 12.70
C LYS A 145 -1.40 -4.10 13.20
N SER A 146 -0.25 -4.34 12.55
CA SER A 146 1.01 -3.68 12.90
C SER A 146 0.96 -2.17 12.67
N TYR A 147 0.37 -1.72 11.56
CA TYR A 147 0.20 -0.29 11.27
C TYR A 147 -0.53 0.43 12.41
N HIS A 148 -1.70 -0.07 12.83
CA HIS A 148 -2.45 0.55 13.91
C HIS A 148 -1.74 0.48 15.26
N ALA A 149 -1.07 -0.64 15.56
CA ALA A 149 -0.32 -0.79 16.80
C ALA A 149 0.81 0.24 16.90
N ILE A 150 1.62 0.38 15.87
CA ILE A 150 2.74 1.34 15.82
C ILE A 150 2.22 2.78 15.80
N HIS A 151 1.14 3.05 15.08
CA HIS A 151 0.50 4.38 15.09
C HIS A 151 -0.02 4.76 16.49
N ARG A 152 -0.41 3.80 17.33
CA ARG A 152 -0.76 4.10 18.74
C ARG A 152 0.48 4.42 19.58
N LEU A 153 1.63 3.76 19.32
CA LEU A 153 2.89 4.06 20.03
C LEU A 153 3.32 5.52 19.84
N ALA A 154 3.13 6.08 18.63
CA ALA A 154 3.44 7.48 18.33
C ALA A 154 2.65 8.49 19.19
N ARG A 155 1.54 8.08 19.82
CA ARG A 155 0.75 8.92 20.73
C ARG A 155 1.21 8.85 22.19
N LEU A 156 2.13 7.93 22.50
CA LEU A 156 2.61 7.62 23.85
C LEU A 156 4.01 8.18 24.16
N THR A 157 4.60 8.90 23.20
CA THR A 157 5.91 9.52 23.35
C THR A 157 5.93 10.91 22.69
N ASP A 158 6.84 11.75 23.17
CA ASP A 158 7.22 13.03 22.55
C ASP A 158 8.68 12.99 22.03
N ASP A 159 9.33 11.83 22.09
CA ASP A 159 10.67 11.60 21.56
C ASP A 159 10.65 11.68 20.02
N PRO A 160 11.33 12.68 19.42
CA PRO A 160 11.30 12.88 17.97
C PRO A 160 11.91 11.71 17.20
N GLU A 161 12.90 11.01 17.74
CA GLU A 161 13.55 9.89 17.08
C GLU A 161 12.61 8.69 16.99
N LEU A 162 11.93 8.35 18.10
CA LEU A 162 10.93 7.29 18.11
C LEU A 162 9.76 7.59 17.18
N ILE A 163 9.27 8.83 17.20
CA ILE A 163 8.19 9.27 16.31
C ILE A 163 8.60 9.10 14.85
N GLU A 164 9.81 9.53 14.47
CA GLU A 164 10.32 9.36 13.10
C GLU A 164 10.35 7.89 12.69
N HIS A 165 10.87 7.00 13.55
CA HIS A 165 10.91 5.56 13.27
C HIS A 165 9.50 4.96 13.08
N PHE A 166 8.55 5.34 13.93
CA PHE A 166 7.16 4.87 13.84
C PHE A 166 6.49 5.37 12.56
N GLU A 167 6.65 6.65 12.24
CA GLU A 167 6.06 7.28 11.06
C GLU A 167 6.67 6.73 9.77
N VAL A 168 7.99 6.68 9.64
CA VAL A 168 8.66 6.17 8.44
C VAL A 168 8.22 4.73 8.17
N PHE A 169 8.16 3.89 9.20
CA PHE A 169 7.72 2.50 9.03
C PHE A 169 6.24 2.39 8.65
N THR A 170 5.35 3.12 9.35
CA THR A 170 3.91 3.05 9.07
C THR A 170 3.53 3.63 7.71
N VAL A 171 4.21 4.69 7.26
CA VAL A 171 4.08 5.26 5.90
C VAL A 171 4.53 4.25 4.84
N MET A 172 5.65 3.55 5.07
CA MET A 172 6.09 2.48 4.18
C MET A 172 5.06 1.34 4.10
N LEU A 173 4.47 0.93 5.23
CA LEU A 173 3.46 -0.14 5.24
C LEU A 173 2.19 0.21 4.44
N ILE A 174 1.63 1.42 4.63
CA ILE A 174 0.42 1.82 3.91
C ILE A 174 0.70 1.96 2.41
N ASN A 175 1.86 2.49 2.03
CA ASN A 175 2.20 2.64 0.62
C ASN A 175 2.52 1.30 -0.04
N PHE A 176 3.18 0.37 0.68
CA PHE A 176 3.31 -1.01 0.24
C PHE A 176 1.92 -1.64 -0.02
N TYR A 177 1.00 -1.50 0.94
CA TYR A 177 -0.35 -2.02 0.80
C TYR A 177 -1.06 -1.46 -0.44
N ARG A 178 -1.08 -0.12 -0.60
CA ARG A 178 -1.68 0.54 -1.77
C ARG A 178 -1.05 0.07 -3.09
N ALA A 179 0.27 -0.05 -3.14
CA ALA A 179 0.99 -0.56 -4.31
C ALA A 179 0.72 -2.05 -4.59
N SER A 180 0.42 -2.83 -3.56
CA SER A 180 0.04 -4.24 -3.69
C SER A 180 -1.40 -4.41 -4.19
N GLU A 181 -2.27 -3.44 -3.94
CA GLU A 181 -3.68 -3.40 -4.37
C GLU A 181 -3.86 -2.85 -5.79
N CYS A 182 -2.80 -2.49 -6.51
CA CYS A 182 -2.88 -2.17 -7.93
C CYS A 182 -3.46 -3.36 -8.73
N LEU A 183 -4.47 -3.09 -9.57
CA LEU A 183 -5.25 -4.07 -10.32
C LEU A 183 -5.39 -3.73 -11.82
N ASN A 184 -4.81 -2.63 -12.29
CA ASN A 184 -4.91 -2.21 -13.68
C ASN A 184 -4.21 -3.23 -14.59
N ILE A 185 -4.89 -3.63 -15.66
CA ILE A 185 -4.40 -4.60 -16.64
C ILE A 185 -4.45 -3.92 -18.01
N ILE A 186 -3.38 -4.08 -18.80
CA ILE A 186 -3.41 -3.64 -20.20
C ILE A 186 -4.25 -4.64 -20.99
N ASP A 187 -5.45 -4.25 -21.39
CA ASP A 187 -6.32 -5.12 -22.19
C ASP A 187 -6.25 -4.86 -23.71
N SER A 188 -5.40 -3.93 -24.18
CA SER A 188 -5.18 -3.69 -25.63
C SER A 188 -3.99 -2.79 -25.97
N TYR A 189 -3.55 -2.91 -27.23
CA TYR A 189 -2.49 -2.11 -27.83
C TYR A 189 -2.99 -1.03 -28.82
N ALA A 190 -4.31 -0.77 -28.87
CA ALA A 190 -4.89 0.18 -29.83
C ALA A 190 -4.56 1.65 -29.51
N ASN A 191 -4.48 2.02 -28.23
CA ASN A 191 -4.09 3.37 -27.80
C ASN A 191 -2.59 3.45 -27.51
N GLN A 192 -1.80 3.98 -28.46
CA GLN A 192 -0.33 4.07 -28.29
C GLN A 192 0.09 4.91 -27.07
N TYR A 193 -0.67 5.95 -26.70
CA TYR A 193 -0.36 6.77 -25.53
C TYR A 193 -0.40 5.96 -24.22
N ASP A 194 -1.43 5.14 -24.03
CA ASP A 194 -1.54 4.27 -22.86
C ASP A 194 -0.57 3.08 -22.93
N VAL A 195 -0.26 2.58 -24.13
CA VAL A 195 0.74 1.52 -24.33
C VAL A 195 2.13 2.00 -23.91
N GLU A 196 2.53 3.20 -24.29
CA GLU A 196 3.80 3.79 -23.90
C GLU A 196 3.86 4.06 -22.40
N ALA A 197 2.80 4.64 -21.82
CA ALA A 197 2.69 4.83 -20.38
C ALA A 197 2.79 3.51 -19.61
N TYR A 198 2.14 2.44 -20.08
CA TYR A 198 2.24 1.10 -19.50
C TYR A 198 3.66 0.53 -19.58
N ARG A 199 4.34 0.66 -20.73
CA ARG A 199 5.71 0.14 -20.89
C ARG A 199 6.67 0.76 -19.86
N ILE A 200 6.59 2.07 -19.69
CA ILE A 200 7.43 2.79 -18.70
C ILE A 200 7.02 2.41 -17.28
N TYR A 201 5.71 2.33 -16.99
CA TYR A 201 5.21 1.82 -15.71
C TYR A 201 5.78 0.43 -15.40
N LYS A 202 5.74 -0.48 -16.39
CA LYS A 202 6.19 -1.85 -16.22
C LYS A 202 7.68 -1.94 -15.91
N GLN A 203 8.50 -1.14 -16.60
CA GLN A 203 9.93 -1.03 -16.32
C GLN A 203 10.19 -0.57 -14.88
N GLY A 204 9.49 0.46 -14.41
CA GLY A 204 9.62 0.93 -13.03
C GLY A 204 9.15 -0.09 -12.00
N ASP A 205 8.07 -0.83 -12.28
CA ASP A 205 7.53 -1.87 -11.40
C ASP A 205 8.46 -3.09 -11.31
N GLU A 206 9.17 -3.42 -12.39
CA GLU A 206 10.22 -4.44 -12.40
C GLU A 206 11.39 -4.06 -11.50
N ASP A 207 11.91 -2.83 -11.65
CA ASP A 207 12.97 -2.30 -10.77
C ASP A 207 12.52 -2.29 -9.29
N LEU A 208 11.32 -1.80 -9.01
CA LEU A 208 10.75 -1.79 -7.66
C LEU A 208 10.59 -3.21 -7.09
N THR A 209 10.17 -4.17 -7.91
CA THR A 209 10.02 -5.57 -7.50
C THR A 209 11.37 -6.19 -7.16
N ILE A 210 12.41 -5.93 -7.96
CA ILE A 210 13.77 -6.42 -7.69
C ILE A 210 14.27 -5.89 -6.35
N ALA A 211 14.17 -4.57 -6.15
CA ALA A 211 14.56 -3.95 -4.88
C ALA A 211 13.76 -4.50 -3.70
N GLY A 212 12.43 -4.55 -3.80
CA GLY A 212 11.55 -5.04 -2.75
C GLY A 212 11.84 -6.50 -2.38
N LYS A 213 12.09 -7.36 -3.37
CA LYS A 213 12.44 -8.76 -3.14
C LYS A 213 13.79 -8.89 -2.43
N GLU A 214 14.77 -8.09 -2.82
CA GLU A 214 16.07 -8.06 -2.13
C GLU A 214 15.92 -7.61 -0.67
N ILE A 215 15.15 -6.55 -0.41
CA ILE A 215 14.92 -5.99 0.92
C ILE A 215 14.15 -6.95 1.83
N PHE A 216 13.10 -7.60 1.35
CA PHE A 216 12.18 -8.34 2.22
C PHE A 216 12.32 -9.85 2.15
N TYR A 217 13.07 -10.40 1.19
CA TYR A 217 13.13 -11.86 0.98
C TYR A 217 14.55 -12.38 0.70
N ASP A 218 15.19 -11.96 -0.40
CA ASP A 218 16.43 -12.61 -0.86
C ASP A 218 17.57 -12.44 0.15
N ARG A 219 17.72 -11.29 0.80
CA ARG A 219 18.75 -11.09 1.83
C ARG A 219 18.62 -12.06 3.02
N HIS A 220 17.39 -12.42 3.40
CA HIS A 220 17.12 -13.27 4.55
C HIS A 220 17.44 -14.72 4.25
N ASN A 221 17.16 -15.17 3.03
CA ASN A 221 17.55 -16.51 2.58
C ASN A 221 19.05 -16.63 2.32
N ARG A 222 19.68 -15.52 1.90
CA ARG A 222 21.09 -15.48 1.53
C ARG A 222 22.03 -15.18 2.70
N GLY A 223 21.55 -14.55 3.76
CA GLY A 223 22.33 -14.20 4.96
C GLY A 223 23.12 -12.88 4.86
N TYR A 224 23.02 -12.13 3.76
CA TYR A 224 23.62 -10.80 3.62
C TYR A 224 22.78 -9.90 2.71
N PHE A 225 22.85 -8.58 2.91
CA PHE A 225 22.06 -7.59 2.19
C PHE A 225 22.86 -6.95 1.04
N LYS A 226 22.36 -7.04 -0.20
CA LYS A 226 22.92 -6.30 -1.34
C LYS A 226 22.28 -4.92 -1.41
N LEU A 227 22.64 -4.08 -0.45
CA LEU A 227 22.02 -2.77 -0.26
C LEU A 227 22.19 -1.87 -1.48
N ASP A 228 23.41 -1.76 -2.04
CA ASP A 228 23.69 -0.90 -3.19
C ASP A 228 22.81 -1.25 -4.39
N MET A 229 22.70 -2.55 -4.70
CA MET A 229 21.85 -3.04 -5.79
C MET A 229 20.37 -2.70 -5.54
N ALA A 230 19.85 -2.95 -4.33
CA ALA A 230 18.48 -2.60 -3.99
C ALA A 230 18.23 -1.09 -4.14
N TYR A 231 19.17 -0.27 -3.66
CA TYR A 231 19.07 1.18 -3.69
C TYR A 231 19.15 1.75 -5.12
N GLU A 232 20.04 1.23 -5.96
CA GLU A 232 20.11 1.58 -7.38
C GLU A 232 18.82 1.28 -8.14
N HIS A 233 18.20 0.12 -7.87
CA HIS A 233 16.91 -0.23 -8.44
C HIS A 233 15.79 0.72 -7.95
N LEU A 234 15.79 1.13 -6.68
CA LEU A 234 14.82 2.12 -6.19
C LEU A 234 14.99 3.49 -6.86
N ILE A 235 16.22 3.97 -7.04
CA ILE A 235 16.49 5.22 -7.74
C ILE A 235 15.99 5.15 -9.19
N ARG A 236 16.24 4.02 -9.88
CA ARG A 236 15.73 3.81 -11.24
C ARG A 236 14.21 3.79 -11.29
N ALA A 237 13.56 3.04 -10.39
CA ALA A 237 12.11 2.99 -10.31
C ALA A 237 11.50 4.38 -10.08
N GLU A 238 12.05 5.17 -9.15
CA GLU A 238 11.58 6.53 -8.86
C GLU A 238 11.68 7.46 -10.07
N LYS A 239 12.84 7.47 -10.74
CA LYS A 239 13.06 8.26 -11.95
C LYS A 239 12.09 7.86 -13.05
N THR A 240 11.90 6.55 -13.25
CA THR A 240 11.00 5.99 -14.26
C THR A 240 9.55 6.38 -14.02
N PHE A 241 9.03 6.20 -12.80
CA PHE A 241 7.65 6.60 -12.48
C PHE A 241 7.45 8.11 -12.55
N SER A 242 8.41 8.90 -12.07
CA SER A 242 8.35 10.37 -12.15
C SER A 242 8.32 10.86 -13.60
N ALA A 243 9.16 10.28 -14.46
CA ALA A 243 9.18 10.58 -15.88
C ALA A 243 7.85 10.16 -16.55
N ASN A 244 7.32 9.00 -16.20
CA ASN A 244 6.04 8.52 -16.73
C ASN A 244 4.89 9.48 -16.41
N LEU A 245 4.74 9.93 -15.16
CA LEU A 245 3.71 10.91 -14.78
C LEU A 245 3.87 12.25 -15.49
N LYS A 246 5.12 12.66 -15.75
CA LYS A 246 5.40 13.91 -16.46
C LYS A 246 5.02 13.84 -17.94
N VAL A 247 5.31 12.72 -18.60
CA VAL A 247 5.06 12.54 -20.04
C VAL A 247 3.61 12.10 -20.31
N PHE A 248 3.05 11.26 -19.44
CA PHE A 248 1.74 10.64 -19.59
C PHE A 248 0.73 10.99 -18.47
N PRO A 249 0.54 12.27 -18.11
CA PRO A 249 -0.30 12.65 -16.96
C PRO A 249 -1.78 12.29 -17.13
N LYS A 250 -2.25 12.13 -18.37
CA LYS A 250 -3.65 11.78 -18.70
C LYS A 250 -3.86 10.29 -18.95
N SER A 251 -2.84 9.46 -18.78
CA SER A 251 -2.96 8.03 -19.03
C SER A 251 -3.84 7.36 -17.99
N SER A 252 -4.52 6.28 -18.39
CA SER A 252 -5.20 5.37 -17.46
C SER A 252 -4.24 4.77 -16.41
N TRP A 253 -2.93 4.74 -16.70
CA TRP A 253 -1.87 4.27 -15.81
C TRP A 253 -1.33 5.33 -14.82
N ALA A 254 -1.74 6.59 -14.95
CA ALA A 254 -1.20 7.66 -14.11
C ALA A 254 -1.46 7.44 -12.61
N VAL A 255 -2.65 6.94 -12.25
CA VAL A 255 -3.01 6.70 -10.85
C VAL A 255 -2.11 5.64 -10.21
N GLU A 256 -1.95 4.49 -10.86
CA GLU A 256 -1.10 3.42 -10.33
C GLU A 256 0.38 3.81 -10.33
N THR A 257 0.84 4.50 -11.37
CA THR A 257 2.20 5.06 -11.42
C THR A 257 2.47 5.97 -10.22
N GLY A 258 1.51 6.82 -9.84
CA GLY A 258 1.60 7.66 -8.65
C GLY A 258 1.69 6.84 -7.36
N ILE A 259 0.85 5.82 -7.20
CA ILE A 259 0.88 4.92 -6.03
C ILE A 259 2.23 4.21 -5.92
N LYS A 260 2.79 3.72 -7.04
CA LYS A 260 4.10 3.05 -7.06
C LYS A 260 5.23 4.03 -6.73
N LEU A 261 5.17 5.26 -7.23
CA LEU A 261 6.12 6.32 -6.90
C LEU A 261 6.14 6.63 -5.40
N GLU A 262 4.97 6.81 -4.78
CA GLU A 262 4.85 7.03 -3.33
C GLU A 262 5.42 5.86 -2.52
N PHE A 263 5.21 4.63 -2.99
CA PHE A 263 5.80 3.45 -2.35
C PHE A 263 7.32 3.46 -2.46
N VAL A 264 7.89 3.67 -3.66
CA VAL A 264 9.35 3.77 -3.85
C VAL A 264 9.94 4.82 -2.90
N GLN A 265 9.34 6.02 -2.83
CA GLN A 265 9.82 7.11 -1.98
C GLN A 265 9.79 6.74 -0.49
N SER A 266 8.69 6.15 -0.01
CA SER A 266 8.61 5.69 1.38
C SER A 266 9.56 4.53 1.68
N LEU A 267 9.81 3.65 0.72
CA LEU A 267 10.73 2.52 0.87
C LEU A 267 12.18 2.99 0.90
N ARG A 268 12.53 4.03 0.13
CA ARG A 268 13.84 4.69 0.21
C ARG A 268 14.07 5.30 1.60
N LYS A 269 13.12 6.08 2.12
CA LYS A 269 13.20 6.62 3.49
C LYS A 269 13.35 5.53 4.55
N TYR A 270 12.63 4.43 4.40
CA TYR A 270 12.78 3.26 5.26
C TYR A 270 14.20 2.67 5.19
N ILE A 271 14.79 2.57 4.00
CA ILE A 271 16.17 2.08 3.87
C ILE A 271 17.16 3.04 4.53
N GLU A 272 17.03 4.34 4.23
CA GLU A 272 17.90 5.39 4.75
C GLU A 272 17.90 5.42 6.28
N LEU A 273 16.72 5.27 6.91
CA LEU A 273 16.60 5.28 8.37
C LEU A 273 17.05 3.95 9.03
N PHE A 274 16.62 2.81 8.51
CA PHE A 274 16.80 1.51 9.19
C PHE A 274 18.07 0.75 8.77
N PHE A 275 18.80 1.24 7.78
CA PHE A 275 20.02 0.61 7.25
C PHE A 275 21.15 1.63 7.08
N SER A 276 21.09 2.78 7.77
CA SER A 276 22.10 3.83 7.75
C SER A 276 23.52 3.30 8.02
N ASP A 277 23.66 2.29 8.88
CA ASP A 277 24.95 1.68 9.23
C ASP A 277 25.60 0.91 8.08
N TYR A 278 24.83 0.55 7.05
CA TYR A 278 25.32 -0.05 5.81
C TYR A 278 25.60 0.98 4.70
N THR A 279 25.24 2.26 4.92
CA THR A 279 25.39 3.35 3.94
C THR A 279 26.57 4.30 4.24
N ARG A 280 27.26 4.10 5.38
CA ARG A 280 28.50 4.84 5.66
C ARG A 280 29.69 4.06 5.10
N PRO A 281 30.54 4.69 4.25
CA PRO A 281 31.76 4.07 3.76
C PRO A 281 32.76 3.80 4.87
#